data_AF-A0A402D030-F1
#
_entry.id   AF-A0A402D030-F1
#
_cell.length_a   1.000
_cell.length_b   1.000
_cell.length_c   1.000
_cell.angle_alpha   90.00
_cell.angle_beta   90.00
_cell.angle_gamma   90.00
#
_symmetry.space_group_name_H-M   'P 1'
#
loop_
_entity.id
_entity.type
_entity.pdbx_description
1 polymer ?
#
loop_
_entity_poly.entity_id
_entity_poly.type
_entity_poly.pdbx_seq_one_letter_code
_entity_poly.pdbx_strand_id
1 'polypeptide(L)'
;MPPYDPLGNFVAEPPAPLPPRVWPPPPTSETPPPEEINTSGEDGDIPDEVAALKWSWGAFFFPFLWSINHRLIFLGLLGLVLGSLYWFFHVYGGVIFLTYAACLAIKGNELAWRRRRFEGGLAQFFEVQRVWMRCGFLVWALAISFTCLMLFVAARQRAYNRQYYQQYYQNGGHAVELRHSQKTFLTF
;
A
#
# COMPACT_ATOMS: atom_id res chain seq x y z
N MET A 1 2.15 -37.30 -61.63
CA MET A 1 3.49 -37.85 -61.37
C MET A 1 4.46 -36.68 -61.35
N PRO A 2 5.26 -36.47 -60.28
CA PRO A 2 6.20 -35.35 -60.23
C PRO A 2 7.31 -35.54 -61.27
N PRO A 3 7.82 -34.46 -61.89
CA PRO A 3 8.88 -34.55 -62.88
C PRO A 3 10.21 -34.89 -62.20
N TYR A 4 10.80 -36.03 -62.58
CA TYR A 4 12.18 -36.38 -62.26
C TYR A 4 13.09 -35.92 -63.40
N ASP A 5 14.30 -35.47 -63.08
CA ASP A 5 15.32 -35.21 -64.11
C ASP A 5 15.86 -36.54 -64.69
N PRO A 6 16.63 -36.52 -65.79
CA PRO A 6 17.22 -37.73 -66.39
C PRO A 6 18.17 -38.52 -65.47
N LEU A 7 18.57 -37.92 -64.33
CA LEU A 7 19.44 -38.53 -63.32
C LEU A 7 18.64 -39.05 -62.11
N GLY A 8 17.30 -38.97 -62.15
CA GLY A 8 16.41 -39.47 -61.10
C GLY A 8 16.28 -38.55 -59.90
N ASN A 9 16.76 -37.30 -59.97
CA ASN A 9 16.59 -36.33 -58.89
C ASN A 9 15.20 -35.71 -58.93
N PHE A 10 14.64 -35.49 -57.74
CA PHE A 10 13.37 -34.78 -57.58
C PHE A 10 13.56 -33.31 -57.95
N VAL A 11 12.90 -32.87 -59.02
CA VAL A 11 12.85 -31.44 -59.39
C VAL A 11 11.65 -30.84 -58.67
N ALA A 12 11.91 -30.16 -57.54
CA ALA A 12 10.89 -29.37 -56.88
C ALA A 12 10.40 -28.27 -57.85
N GLU A 13 9.10 -28.19 -58.04
CA GLU A 13 8.48 -27.12 -58.83
C GLU A 13 8.87 -25.77 -58.18
N PRO A 14 9.31 -24.76 -58.96
CA PRO A 14 9.63 -23.46 -58.41
C PRO A 14 8.41 -22.92 -57.65
N PRO A 15 8.59 -22.33 -56.46
CA PRO A 15 7.48 -21.84 -55.66
C PRO A 15 6.65 -20.87 -56.51
N ALA A 16 5.33 -21.08 -56.51
CA ALA A 16 4.41 -20.23 -57.26
C ALA A 16 4.69 -18.74 -56.95
N PRO A 17 4.67 -17.85 -57.96
CA PRO A 17 4.86 -16.44 -57.72
C PRO A 17 3.82 -15.97 -56.70
N LEU A 18 4.27 -15.24 -55.69
CA LEU A 18 3.38 -14.70 -54.66
C LEU A 18 2.24 -13.94 -55.36
N PRO A 19 0.98 -14.13 -54.93
CA PRO A 19 -0.10 -13.34 -55.48
C PRO A 19 0.21 -11.85 -55.29
N PRO A 20 -0.20 -10.98 -56.23
CA PRO A 20 0.01 -9.54 -56.09
C PRO A 20 -0.52 -9.07 -54.73
N ARG A 21 0.26 -8.26 -54.00
CA ARG A 21 -0.19 -7.63 -52.74
C ARG A 21 -1.41 -6.77 -53.05
N VAL A 22 -2.60 -7.31 -52.80
CA VAL A 22 -3.84 -6.54 -52.82
C VAL A 22 -3.84 -5.69 -51.56
N TRP A 23 -3.75 -4.38 -51.72
CA TRP A 23 -3.97 -3.40 -50.66
C TRP A 23 -5.41 -2.89 -50.79
N PRO A 24 -6.19 -2.80 -49.69
CA PRO A 24 -5.88 -3.23 -48.32
C PRO A 24 -5.88 -4.77 -48.16
N PRO A 25 -5.15 -5.31 -47.15
CA PRO A 25 -5.17 -6.74 -46.87
C PRO A 25 -6.63 -7.21 -46.64
N PRO A 26 -6.97 -8.46 -47.04
CA PRO A 26 -8.25 -9.04 -46.65
C PRO A 26 -8.37 -8.96 -45.12
N PRO A 27 -9.56 -8.68 -44.56
CA PRO A 27 -9.73 -8.62 -43.12
C PRO A 27 -9.23 -9.95 -42.54
N THR A 28 -8.07 -9.90 -41.90
CA THR A 28 -7.58 -10.99 -41.07
C THR A 28 -8.69 -11.24 -40.06
N SER A 29 -9.20 -12.46 -40.00
CA SER A 29 -10.20 -12.91 -39.02
C SER A 29 -9.67 -12.89 -37.58
N GLU A 30 -8.56 -12.21 -37.33
CA GLU A 30 -8.18 -11.71 -36.02
C GLU A 30 -9.14 -10.57 -35.70
N THR A 31 -10.35 -10.91 -35.25
CA THR A 31 -11.14 -10.00 -34.44
C THR A 31 -10.19 -9.37 -33.43
N PRO A 32 -10.09 -8.01 -33.36
CA PRO A 32 -9.44 -7.41 -32.21
C PRO A 32 -10.03 -8.06 -30.95
N PRO A 33 -9.21 -8.35 -29.92
CA PRO A 33 -9.73 -8.91 -28.68
C PRO A 33 -10.98 -8.12 -28.29
N PRO A 34 -12.07 -8.78 -27.84
CA PRO A 34 -13.30 -8.08 -27.50
C PRO A 34 -12.92 -6.86 -26.66
N GLU A 35 -13.29 -5.67 -27.13
CA GLU A 35 -13.05 -4.45 -26.39
C GLU A 35 -13.75 -4.63 -25.05
N GLU A 36 -12.96 -4.87 -23.99
CA GLU A 36 -13.47 -5.16 -22.67
C GLU A 36 -14.36 -3.98 -22.27
N ILE A 37 -15.65 -4.23 -22.08
CA ILE A 37 -16.61 -3.18 -21.76
C ILE A 37 -16.21 -2.58 -20.42
N ASN A 38 -15.60 -1.40 -20.48
CA ASN A 38 -15.10 -0.72 -19.31
C ASN A 38 -16.25 0.01 -18.62
N THR A 39 -16.71 -0.54 -17.48
CA THR A 39 -17.80 0.01 -16.65
C THR A 39 -17.29 0.94 -15.53
N SER A 40 -15.98 1.21 -15.47
CA SER A 40 -15.42 2.01 -14.38
C SER A 40 -15.92 3.45 -14.41
N GLY A 41 -16.15 4.04 -13.23
CA GLY A 41 -16.62 5.42 -13.10
C GLY A 41 -18.10 5.65 -13.44
N GLU A 42 -18.84 4.60 -13.81
CA GLU A 42 -20.26 4.68 -14.24
C GLU A 42 -21.23 4.24 -13.12
N ASP A 43 -20.72 3.97 -11.90
CA ASP A 43 -21.48 3.40 -10.78
C ASP A 43 -22.25 2.10 -11.14
N GLY A 44 -21.79 1.41 -12.18
CA GLY A 44 -22.39 0.20 -12.75
C GLY A 44 -21.79 -1.11 -12.24
N ASP A 45 -21.88 -2.15 -13.06
CA ASP A 45 -21.43 -3.49 -12.71
C ASP A 45 -19.92 -3.54 -12.43
N ILE A 46 -19.57 -4.29 -11.38
CA ILE A 46 -18.19 -4.50 -10.96
C ILE A 46 -17.69 -5.79 -11.63
N PRO A 47 -16.58 -5.74 -12.39
CA PRO A 47 -15.97 -6.95 -12.93
C PRO A 47 -15.58 -7.93 -11.82
N ASP A 48 -15.69 -9.23 -12.11
CA ASP A 48 -15.39 -10.30 -11.14
C ASP A 48 -13.95 -10.19 -10.61
N GLU A 49 -13.02 -9.72 -11.44
CA GLU A 49 -11.61 -9.51 -11.07
C GLU A 49 -11.45 -8.41 -10.02
N VAL A 50 -12.30 -7.37 -10.06
CA VAL A 50 -12.33 -6.31 -9.06
C VAL A 50 -13.02 -6.79 -7.80
N ALA A 51 -14.14 -7.51 -7.92
CA ALA A 51 -14.85 -8.09 -6.78
C ALA A 51 -14.02 -9.14 -6.03
N ALA A 52 -13.13 -9.85 -6.73
CA ALA A 52 -12.18 -10.78 -6.14
C ALA A 52 -11.15 -10.08 -5.22
N LEU A 53 -10.90 -8.77 -5.42
CA LEU A 53 -10.04 -7.96 -4.57
C LEU A 53 -10.78 -7.53 -3.29
N LYS A 54 -10.89 -8.46 -2.34
CA LYS A 54 -11.57 -8.28 -1.05
C LYS A 54 -10.97 -7.21 -0.12
N TRP A 55 -9.74 -6.77 -0.38
CA TRP A 55 -9.03 -5.83 0.49
C TRP A 55 -8.20 -4.83 -0.31
N SER A 56 -8.38 -3.55 -0.02
CA SER A 56 -7.59 -2.46 -0.58
C SER A 56 -6.55 -1.98 0.44
N TRP A 57 -5.30 -2.38 0.25
CA TRP A 57 -4.18 -1.93 1.08
C TRP A 57 -3.97 -0.41 1.02
N GLY A 58 -4.23 0.20 -0.14
CA GLY A 58 -4.18 1.66 -0.30
C GLY A 58 -5.18 2.38 0.59
N ALA A 59 -6.43 1.94 0.56
CA ALA A 59 -7.50 2.49 1.38
C ALA A 59 -7.25 2.28 2.88
N PHE A 60 -6.63 1.17 3.26
CA PHE A 60 -6.28 0.88 4.65
C PHE A 60 -5.18 1.80 5.19
N PHE A 61 -4.06 1.91 4.47
CA PHE A 61 -2.90 2.68 4.95
C PHE A 61 -3.09 4.19 4.80
N PHE A 62 -3.82 4.63 3.76
CA PHE A 62 -4.02 6.05 3.48
C PHE A 62 -5.49 6.39 3.20
N PRO A 63 -6.42 6.23 4.16
CA PRO A 63 -7.84 6.45 3.90
C PRO A 63 -8.15 7.81 3.28
N PHE A 64 -7.49 8.87 3.74
CA PHE A 64 -7.64 10.22 3.20
C PHE A 64 -7.10 10.37 1.76
N LEU A 65 -5.80 10.13 1.56
CA LEU A 65 -5.13 10.34 0.26
C LEU A 65 -5.66 9.40 -0.82
N TRP A 66 -5.89 8.15 -0.46
CA TRP A 66 -6.45 7.15 -1.37
C TRP A 66 -7.87 7.54 -1.78
N SER A 67 -8.71 8.05 -0.86
CA SER A 67 -10.07 8.46 -1.18
C SER A 67 -10.13 9.65 -2.14
N ILE A 68 -9.26 10.65 -1.96
CA ILE A 68 -9.16 11.80 -2.88
C ILE A 68 -8.81 11.33 -4.30
N ASN A 69 -7.81 10.46 -4.42
CA ASN A 69 -7.38 9.92 -5.71
C ASN A 69 -8.50 9.14 -6.42
N HIS A 70 -9.44 8.56 -5.69
CA HIS A 70 -10.55 7.76 -6.22
C HIS A 70 -11.90 8.52 -6.23
N ARG A 71 -11.88 9.85 -6.14
CA ARG A 71 -13.09 10.70 -6.16
C ARG A 71 -14.09 10.42 -5.02
N LEU A 72 -13.59 9.92 -3.89
CA LEU A 72 -14.34 9.61 -2.66
C LEU A 72 -14.11 10.70 -1.59
N ILE A 73 -14.21 11.98 -1.97
CA ILE A 73 -13.75 13.11 -1.15
C ILE A 73 -14.39 13.12 0.25
N PHE A 74 -15.69 12.84 0.37
CA PHE A 74 -16.38 12.80 1.66
C PHE A 74 -15.86 11.68 2.58
N LEU A 75 -15.55 10.50 2.03
CA LEU A 75 -14.91 9.44 2.81
C LEU A 75 -13.50 9.88 3.21
N GLY A 76 -12.75 10.50 2.31
CA GLY A 76 -11.44 11.06 2.66
C GLY A 76 -11.52 12.02 3.85
N LEU A 77 -12.40 13.03 3.76
CA LEU A 77 -12.60 14.01 4.84
C LEU A 77 -13.03 13.35 6.15
N LEU A 78 -13.93 12.35 6.10
CA LEU A 78 -14.29 11.56 7.28
C LEU A 78 -13.06 10.88 7.88
N GLY A 79 -12.20 10.28 7.06
CA GLY A 79 -10.93 9.70 7.52
C GLY A 79 -10.01 10.72 8.20
N LEU A 80 -9.96 11.96 7.70
CA LEU A 80 -9.17 13.04 8.33
C LEU A 80 -9.74 13.43 9.70
N VAL A 81 -11.06 13.58 9.80
CA VAL A 81 -11.75 13.90 11.07
C VAL A 81 -11.57 12.77 12.08
N LEU A 82 -11.76 11.51 11.67
CA LEU A 82 -11.58 10.37 12.57
C LEU A 82 -10.11 10.20 12.98
N GLY A 83 -9.17 10.49 12.08
CA GLY A 83 -7.75 10.49 12.39
C GLY A 83 -7.38 11.57 13.41
N SER A 84 -8.02 12.74 13.38
CA SER A 84 -7.75 13.80 14.35
C SER A 84 -8.25 13.45 15.77
N LEU A 85 -9.24 12.55 15.89
CA LEU A 85 -9.71 12.06 17.19
C LEU A 85 -8.62 11.35 18.00
N TYR A 86 -7.58 10.82 17.35
CA TYR A 86 -6.42 10.25 18.05
C TYR A 86 -5.76 11.27 19.01
N TRP A 87 -5.70 12.55 18.63
CA TRP A 87 -5.10 13.59 19.46
C TRP A 87 -5.90 13.90 20.73
N PHE A 88 -7.23 13.74 20.68
CA PHE A 88 -8.11 14.05 21.80
C PHE A 88 -8.39 12.81 22.67
N PHE A 89 -8.60 11.66 22.05
CA PHE A 89 -9.09 10.44 22.69
C PHE A 89 -8.04 9.33 22.75
N HIS A 90 -6.80 9.60 22.35
CA HIS A 90 -5.65 8.69 22.40
C HIS A 90 -6.01 7.30 21.82
N VAL A 91 -5.98 6.26 22.66
CA VAL A 91 -6.21 4.86 22.27
C VAL A 91 -7.59 4.67 21.64
N TYR A 92 -8.65 5.28 22.19
CA TYR A 92 -10.00 5.14 21.67
C TYR A 92 -10.14 5.77 20.27
N GLY A 93 -9.52 6.94 20.06
CA GLY A 93 -9.46 7.58 18.75
C GLY A 93 -8.74 6.70 17.73
N GLY A 94 -7.65 6.04 18.14
CA GLY A 94 -6.93 5.07 17.32
C GLY A 94 -7.78 3.87 16.90
N VAL A 95 -8.55 3.28 17.82
CA VAL A 95 -9.43 2.14 17.52
C VAL A 95 -10.56 2.53 16.55
N ILE A 96 -11.16 3.71 16.75
CA ILE A 96 -12.21 4.23 15.85
C ILE A 96 -11.65 4.42 14.44
N PHE A 97 -10.49 5.07 14.33
CA PHE A 97 -9.83 5.29 13.05
C PHE A 97 -9.45 3.96 12.37
N LEU A 98 -8.90 3.00 13.11
CA LEU A 98 -8.54 1.69 12.58
C LEU A 98 -9.75 0.91 12.06
N THR A 99 -10.86 0.94 12.81
CA THR A 99 -12.12 0.31 12.39
C THR A 99 -12.64 0.94 11.11
N TYR A 100 -12.63 2.27 11.03
CA TYR A 100 -13.00 2.99 9.82
C TYR A 100 -12.11 2.62 8.62
N ALA A 101 -10.78 2.63 8.80
CA ALA A 101 -9.84 2.27 7.75
C ALA A 101 -10.03 0.83 7.25
N ALA A 102 -10.32 -0.12 8.16
CA ALA A 102 -10.62 -1.50 7.80
C ALA A 102 -11.93 -1.62 7.01
N CYS A 103 -13.00 -0.95 7.44
CA CYS A 103 -14.26 -0.92 6.71
C CYS A 103 -14.09 -0.33 5.30
N LEU A 104 -13.31 0.74 5.17
CA LEU A 104 -12.99 1.34 3.88
C LEU A 104 -12.14 0.40 3.02
N ALA A 105 -11.20 -0.34 3.61
CA ALA A 105 -10.36 -1.29 2.90
C ALA A 105 -11.14 -2.46 2.31
N ILE A 106 -12.14 -2.99 3.03
CA ILE A 106 -12.99 -4.10 2.55
C ILE A 106 -13.73 -3.72 1.26
N LYS A 107 -14.30 -2.51 1.20
CA LYS A 107 -15.06 -2.03 0.03
C LYS A 107 -14.24 -1.14 -0.92
N GLY A 108 -12.97 -0.94 -0.63
CA GLY A 108 -12.18 0.11 -1.28
C GLY A 108 -12.04 -0.11 -2.79
N ASN A 109 -11.76 -1.34 -3.22
CA ASN A 109 -11.57 -1.64 -4.63
C ASN A 109 -12.85 -1.44 -5.45
N GLU A 110 -13.99 -1.89 -4.92
CA GLU A 110 -15.31 -1.68 -5.53
C GLU A 110 -15.68 -0.19 -5.61
N LEU A 111 -15.50 0.55 -4.51
CA LEU A 111 -15.77 1.98 -4.47
C LEU A 111 -14.87 2.76 -5.44
N ALA A 112 -13.59 2.38 -5.53
CA ALA A 112 -12.65 2.97 -6.47
C ALA A 112 -13.06 2.72 -7.92
N TRP A 113 -13.48 1.49 -8.25
CA TRP A 113 -13.95 1.14 -9.58
C TRP A 113 -15.18 1.95 -9.97
N ARG A 114 -16.18 2.05 -9.08
CA ARG A 114 -17.43 2.75 -9.36
C ARG A 114 -17.28 4.26 -9.53
N ARG A 115 -16.35 4.89 -8.80
CA ARG A 115 -16.25 6.36 -8.74
C ARG A 115 -15.20 6.96 -9.64
N ARG A 116 -14.15 6.23 -9.99
CA ARG A 116 -13.07 6.69 -10.85
C ARG A 116 -13.12 5.98 -12.20
N ARG A 117 -13.07 6.77 -13.27
CA ARG A 117 -12.86 6.25 -14.63
C ARG A 117 -11.40 5.84 -14.82
N PHE A 118 -11.17 4.63 -15.33
CA PHE A 118 -9.87 4.12 -15.71
C PHE A 118 -9.85 3.90 -17.22
N GLU A 119 -9.28 4.83 -18.00
CA GLU A 119 -9.26 4.76 -19.47
C GLU A 119 -8.58 3.49 -20.01
N GLY A 120 -7.56 3.00 -19.32
CA GLY A 120 -6.91 1.72 -19.64
C GLY A 120 -7.64 0.50 -19.10
N GLY A 121 -8.91 0.65 -18.70
CA GLY A 121 -9.76 -0.40 -18.17
C GLY A 121 -9.18 -1.08 -16.93
N LEU A 122 -9.33 -2.39 -16.88
CA LEU A 122 -8.95 -3.22 -15.76
C LEU A 122 -7.44 -3.23 -15.51
N ALA A 123 -6.62 -3.21 -16.56
CA ALA A 123 -5.16 -3.19 -16.45
C ALA A 123 -4.67 -1.94 -15.69
N GLN A 124 -5.18 -0.76 -16.05
CA GLN A 124 -4.82 0.49 -15.38
C GLN A 124 -5.27 0.49 -13.91
N PHE A 125 -6.45 -0.07 -13.61
CA PHE A 125 -6.93 -0.20 -12.24
C PHE A 125 -5.95 -1.01 -11.37
N PHE A 126 -5.52 -2.18 -11.85
CA PHE A 126 -4.56 -3.02 -11.13
C PHE A 126 -3.21 -2.35 -10.92
N GLU A 127 -2.71 -1.61 -11.92
CA GLU A 127 -1.47 -0.85 -11.77
C GLU A 127 -1.56 0.20 -10.67
N VAL A 128 -2.67 0.96 -10.65
CA VAL A 128 -2.94 1.94 -9.60
C VAL A 128 -3.00 1.28 -8.23
N GLN A 129 -3.76 0.19 -8.06
CA GLN A 129 -3.86 -0.48 -6.75
C GLN A 129 -2.51 -1.04 -6.30
N ARG A 130 -1.68 -1.55 -7.22
CA ARG A 130 -0.31 -2.02 -6.90
C ARG A 130 0.59 -0.90 -6.41
N VAL A 131 0.53 0.28 -7.03
CA VAL A 131 1.31 1.45 -6.59
C VAL A 131 0.90 1.85 -5.17
N TRP A 132 -0.41 1.96 -4.91
CA TRP A 132 -0.92 2.27 -3.58
C TRP A 132 -0.52 1.24 -2.53
N MET A 133 -0.58 -0.05 -2.88
CA MET A 133 -0.12 -1.13 -2.00
C MET A 133 1.38 -0.98 -1.66
N ARG A 134 2.24 -0.78 -2.66
CA ARG A 134 3.70 -0.61 -2.45
C ARG A 134 4.00 0.60 -1.56
N CYS A 135 3.39 1.75 -1.86
CA CYS A 135 3.56 2.96 -1.06
C CYS A 135 3.07 2.76 0.38
N GLY A 136 1.92 2.08 0.55
CA GLY A 136 1.34 1.77 1.86
C GLY A 136 2.27 0.94 2.72
N PHE A 137 2.76 -0.19 2.17
CA PHE A 137 3.69 -1.05 2.88
C PHE A 137 5.03 -0.37 3.18
N LEU A 138 5.55 0.46 2.26
CA LEU A 138 6.79 1.20 2.48
C LEU A 138 6.65 2.16 3.66
N VAL A 139 5.61 3.00 3.67
CA VAL A 139 5.39 3.96 4.76
C VAL A 139 5.12 3.24 6.08
N TRP A 140 4.34 2.16 6.06
CA TRP A 140 4.07 1.36 7.25
C TRP A 140 5.34 0.73 7.82
N ALA A 141 6.19 0.15 6.97
CA ALA A 141 7.48 -0.42 7.39
C ALA A 141 8.41 0.64 8.00
N LEU A 142 8.45 1.84 7.42
CA LEU A 142 9.21 2.97 7.96
C LEU A 142 8.65 3.44 9.31
N ALA A 143 7.33 3.54 9.45
CA ALA A 143 6.68 3.94 10.70
C ALA A 143 6.95 2.94 11.83
N ILE A 144 6.87 1.64 11.55
CA ILE A 144 7.22 0.58 12.51
C ILE A 144 8.69 0.66 12.89
N SER A 145 9.58 0.75 11.90
CA SER A 145 11.03 0.83 12.14
C SER A 145 11.38 2.03 13.04
N PHE A 146 10.79 3.18 12.75
CA PHE A 146 10.94 4.39 13.56
C PHE A 146 10.40 4.20 14.98
N THR A 147 9.21 3.59 15.12
CA THR A 147 8.59 3.33 16.44
C THR A 147 9.45 2.39 17.27
N CYS A 148 9.95 1.30 16.69
CA CYS A 148 10.87 0.37 17.34
C CYS A 148 12.16 1.07 17.79
N LEU A 149 12.73 1.93 16.94
CA LEU A 149 13.92 2.72 17.29
C LEU A 149 13.64 3.66 18.47
N MET A 150 12.50 4.36 18.47
CA MET A 150 12.12 5.26 19.56
C MET A 150 11.92 4.49 20.88
N LEU A 151 11.27 3.31 20.83
CA LEU A 151 11.11 2.46 22.00
C LEU A 151 12.45 1.95 22.53
N PHE A 152 13.37 1.59 21.63
CA PHE A 152 14.73 1.20 22.00
C PHE A 152 15.49 2.35 22.68
N VAL A 153 15.47 3.55 22.11
CA VAL A 153 16.11 4.74 22.71
C VAL A 153 15.49 5.06 24.07
N ALA A 154 14.17 5.03 24.19
CA ALA A 154 13.47 5.26 25.45
C ALA A 154 13.83 4.21 26.52
N ALA A 155 13.95 2.93 26.13
CA ALA A 155 14.39 1.87 27.02
C ALA A 155 15.85 2.07 27.47
N ARG A 156 16.74 2.46 26.55
CA ARG A 156 18.14 2.80 26.86
C ARG A 156 18.25 3.99 27.82
N GLN A 157 17.49 5.05 27.57
CA GLN A 157 17.45 6.23 28.45
C GLN A 157 16.94 5.88 29.84
N ARG A 158 15.87 5.07 29.94
CA ARG A 158 15.35 4.58 31.23
C ARG A 158 16.38 3.77 32.00
N ALA A 159 17.16 2.92 31.32
CA ALA A 159 18.22 2.14 31.94
C ALA A 159 19.37 3.04 32.45
N TYR A 160 19.82 4.01 31.64
CA TYR A 160 20.83 5.00 32.02
C TYR A 160 20.37 5.85 33.21
N ASN A 161 19.14 6.40 33.17
CA ASN A 161 18.58 7.19 34.26
C ASN A 161 18.47 6.37 35.55
N ARG A 162 18.07 5.09 35.45
CA ARG A 162 18.01 4.19 36.62
C ARG A 162 19.38 4.04 37.28
N GLN A 163 20.45 3.86 36.50
CA GLN A 163 21.82 3.77 37.02
C GLN A 163 22.26 5.08 37.69
N TYR A 164 22.00 6.22 37.03
CA TYR A 164 22.29 7.54 37.58
C TYR A 164 21.63 7.77 38.95
N TYR A 165 20.33 7.47 39.08
CA TYR A 165 19.62 7.63 40.35
C TYR A 165 20.15 6.68 41.42
N GLN A 166 20.45 5.42 41.10
CA GLN A 166 21.02 4.48 42.06
C GLN A 166 22.36 4.99 42.63
N GLN A 167 23.25 5.49 41.77
CA GLN A 167 24.52 6.06 42.20
C GLN A 167 24.33 7.35 43.01
N TYR A 168 23.37 8.21 42.63
CA TYR A 168 23.03 9.43 43.38
C TYR A 168 22.53 9.11 44.79
N TYR A 169 21.64 8.14 44.95
CA TYR A 169 21.15 7.75 46.27
C TYR A 169 22.24 7.08 47.12
N GLN A 170 23.09 6.25 46.52
CA GLN A 170 24.23 5.66 47.21
C GLN A 170 25.28 6.69 47.64
N ASN A 171 25.61 7.70 46.82
CA ASN A 171 26.66 8.66 47.16
C ASN A 171 26.14 9.90 47.92
N GLY A 172 24.90 10.33 47.62
CA GLY A 172 24.27 11.52 48.19
C GLY A 172 23.48 11.26 49.47
N GLY A 173 22.91 10.06 49.65
CA GLY A 173 22.24 9.66 50.90
C GLY A 173 23.23 9.66 52.07
N HIS A 174 24.42 9.09 51.88
CA HIS A 174 25.49 9.12 52.87
C HIS A 174 25.97 10.56 53.19
N ALA A 175 26.02 11.46 52.21
CA ALA A 175 26.48 12.83 52.43
C ALA A 175 25.50 13.70 53.23
N VAL A 176 24.20 13.45 53.10
CA VAL A 176 23.16 14.14 53.89
C VAL A 176 23.10 13.57 55.31
N GLU A 177 23.21 12.26 55.46
CA GLU A 177 23.21 11.57 56.76
C GLU A 177 24.43 11.94 57.61
N LEU A 178 25.63 12.01 57.02
CA LEU A 178 26.85 12.46 57.69
C LEU A 178 26.76 13.92 58.15
N ARG A 179 26.14 14.79 57.36
CA ARG A 179 25.95 16.21 57.72
C ARG A 179 24.91 16.40 58.82
N HIS A 180 23.89 15.53 58.88
CA HIS A 180 22.92 15.57 59.96
C HIS A 180 23.49 15.01 61.27
N SER A 181 24.22 13.89 61.20
CA SER A 181 24.93 13.29 62.34
C SER A 181 25.94 14.26 62.97
N GLN A 182 26.75 14.96 62.16
CA GLN A 182 27.70 15.93 62.70
C GLN A 182 27.02 17.15 63.35
N LYS A 183 25.89 17.60 62.82
CA LYS A 183 25.14 18.71 63.44
C LYS A 183 24.53 18.32 64.79
N THR A 184 24.06 17.09 64.95
CA THR A 184 23.52 16.60 66.23
C THR A 184 24.63 16.40 67.27
N PHE A 185 25.84 16.02 66.85
CA PHE A 185 26.98 15.83 67.76
C PHE A 185 27.57 17.14 68.31
N LEU A 186 27.39 18.27 67.60
CA LEU A 186 27.87 19.60 68.00
C LEU A 186 26.88 20.39 68.88
N THR A 187 25.73 19.79 69.22
CA THR A 187 24.68 20.40 70.06
C THR A 187 24.58 19.83 71.48
N PHE A 188 25.57 19.04 71.92
CA PHE A 188 25.78 18.61 73.31
C PHE A 188 27.13 19.11 73.81
#